data_AF-A0A965JSH1-F1
#
_entry.id   AF-A0A965JSH1-F1
#
_cell.length_a   1.000
_cell.length_b   1.000
_cell.length_c   1.000
_cell.angle_alpha   90.00
_cell.angle_beta   90.00
_cell.angle_gamma   90.00
#
_symmetry.space_group_name_H-M   'P 1'
#
loop_
_entity.id
_entity.type
_entity.pdbx_description
1 polymer ?
#
loop_
_entity_poly.entity_id
_entity_poly.type
_entity_poly.pdbx_seq_one_letter_code
_entity_poly.pdbx_strand_id
1 'polypeptide(L)' 'MQNTKEFIQAQLKTLDNGFVATPETRDALEAFARSNNGSMDIILMQMAIQYGYRLALETVAETLGE' A
#
# COMPACT_ATOMS: atom_id res chain seq x y z
N MET A 1 -12.51 -3.48 22.30
CA MET A 1 -12.08 -2.36 21.43
C MET A 1 -10.67 -2.67 21.00
N GLN A 2 -10.38 -2.72 19.70
CA GLN A 2 -8.99 -2.77 19.25
C GLN A 2 -8.31 -1.46 19.63
N ASN A 3 -7.07 -1.53 20.11
CA ASN A 3 -6.26 -0.33 20.23
C ASN A 3 -5.79 0.12 18.82
N THR A 4 -5.41 1.38 18.68
CA THR A 4 -5.03 1.97 17.38
C THR A 4 -3.92 1.18 16.67
N LYS A 5 -2.99 0.59 17.43
CA LYS A 5 -1.91 -0.26 16.90
C LYS A 5 -2.44 -1.55 16.29
N GLU A 6 -3.30 -2.27 17.00
CA GLU A 6 -3.94 -3.49 16.49
C GLU A 6 -4.76 -3.21 15.24
N PHE A 7 -5.41 -2.05 15.17
CA PHE A 7 -6.10 -1.60 13.97
C PHE A 7 -5.14 -1.39 12.80
N ILE A 8 -4.05 -0.63 12.98
CA ILE A 8 -3.07 -0.36 11.92
C ILE A 8 -2.46 -1.66 11.40
N GLN A 9 -2.04 -2.56 12.29
CA GLN A 9 -1.48 -3.86 11.90
C GLN A 9 -2.50 -4.73 11.14
N ALA A 10 -3.76 -4.72 11.57
CA ALA A 10 -4.82 -5.42 10.85
C ALA A 10 -5.01 -4.83 9.43
N GLN A 11 -4.99 -3.51 9.27
CA GLN A 11 -5.10 -2.86 7.96
C GLN A 11 -3.88 -3.10 7.06
N LEU A 12 -2.66 -3.14 7.62
CA LEU A 12 -1.49 -3.53 6.84
C LEU A 12 -1.61 -4.98 6.35
N LYS A 13 -2.10 -5.89 7.20
CA LYS A 13 -2.32 -7.29 6.82
C LYS A 13 -3.41 -7.47 5.75
N THR A 14 -4.42 -6.59 5.66
CA THR A 14 -5.41 -6.70 4.58
C THR A 14 -4.81 -6.39 3.21
N LEU A 15 -3.79 -5.53 3.15
CA LEU A 15 -3.07 -5.21 1.92
C LEU A 15 -2.30 -6.42 1.35
N ASP A 16 -1.83 -7.33 2.20
CA ASP A 16 -1.17 -8.57 1.80
C ASP A 16 -2.14 -9.62 1.22
N ASN A 17 -3.43 -9.50 1.51
CA ASN A 17 -4.47 -10.45 1.11
C ASN A 17 -5.25 -10.00 -0.15
N GLY A 18 -4.82 -8.92 -0.81
CA GLY A 18 -5.45 -8.38 -2.01
C GLY A 18 -5.11 -9.15 -3.29
N PHE A 19 -5.98 -9.07 -4.30
CA PHE A 19 -5.73 -9.63 -5.64
C PHE A 19 -4.66 -8.86 -6.43
N VAL A 20 -4.55 -7.56 -6.17
CA VAL A 20 -3.49 -6.70 -6.71
C VAL A 20 -2.43 -6.55 -5.62
N ALA A 21 -1.18 -6.84 -5.99
CA ALA A 21 -0.05 -6.74 -5.09
C ALA A 21 0.21 -5.28 -4.71
N THR A 22 0.33 -5.02 -3.42
CA THR A 22 0.74 -3.72 -2.90
C THR A 22 2.24 -3.52 -3.17
N PRO A 23 2.67 -2.44 -3.85
CA PRO A 23 4.09 -2.18 -4.07
C PRO A 23 4.86 -2.00 -2.75
N GLU A 24 6.04 -2.60 -2.63
CA GLU A 24 6.94 -2.44 -1.48
C GLU A 24 7.70 -1.11 -1.51
N THR A 25 7.94 -0.56 -2.71
CA THR A 25 8.66 0.70 -2.90
C THR A 25 8.02 1.53 -4.00
N ARG A 26 8.29 2.84 -3.97
CA ARG A 26 7.95 3.75 -5.06
C ARG A 26 8.59 3.30 -6.38
N ASP A 27 9.83 2.83 -6.34
CA ASP A 27 10.54 2.36 -7.53
C ASP A 27 9.84 1.16 -8.18
N ALA A 28 9.27 0.25 -7.39
CA ALA A 28 8.49 -0.87 -7.91
C ALA A 28 7.20 -0.39 -8.62
N LEU A 29 6.52 0.61 -8.06
CA LEU A 29 5.34 1.23 -8.67
C LEU A 29 5.70 1.96 -9.97
N GLU A 30 6.80 2.71 -9.99
CA GLU A 30 7.30 3.40 -11.18
C GLU A 30 7.77 2.43 -12.27
N ALA A 31 8.43 1.33 -11.89
CA ALA A 31 8.84 0.27 -12.81
C ALA A 31 7.62 -0.39 -13.47
N PHE A 32 6.57 -0.68 -12.69
CA PHE A 32 5.30 -1.17 -13.23
C PHE A 32 4.71 -0.15 -14.20
N ALA A 33 4.56 1.11 -13.82
CA ALA A 33 4.00 2.16 -14.68
C ALA A 33 4.73 2.28 -16.02
N ARG A 34 6.07 2.24 -16.01
CA ARG A 34 6.90 2.27 -17.23
C ARG A 34 6.68 1.04 -18.10
N SER A 35 6.68 -0.16 -17.53
CA SER A 35 6.44 -1.40 -18.27
C SER A 35 5.00 -1.51 -18.79
N ASN A 36 4.06 -0.93 -18.06
CA ASN A 36 2.64 -0.96 -18.34
C ASN A 36 2.27 -0.10 -19.57
N ASN A 37 3.04 0.96 -19.85
CA ASN A 37 2.92 1.80 -21.04
C ASN A 37 1.46 2.23 -21.36
N GLY A 38 0.68 2.56 -20.33
CA GLY A 38 -0.75 2.94 -20.43
C GLY A 38 -1.72 1.78 -20.70
N SER A 39 -1.25 0.54 -20.76
CA SER A 39 -2.11 -0.66 -20.71
C SER A 39 -2.60 -0.85 -19.28
N MET A 40 -3.62 -1.67 -18.99
CA MET A 40 -3.99 -2.06 -17.61
C MET A 40 -3.98 -0.95 -16.51
N ASP A 41 -4.32 0.30 -16.85
CA ASP A 41 -4.22 1.45 -15.92
C ASP A 41 -5.03 1.27 -14.65
N ILE A 42 -6.08 0.45 -14.69
CA ILE A 42 -6.87 0.08 -13.51
C ILE A 42 -6.05 -0.67 -12.46
N ILE A 43 -5.10 -1.50 -12.88
CA ILE A 43 -4.17 -2.21 -11.98
C ILE A 43 -3.16 -1.20 -11.42
N LEU A 44 -2.57 -0.36 -12.27
CA LEU A 44 -1.63 0.67 -11.83
C LEU A 44 -2.27 1.62 -10.81
N MET A 45 -3.52 2.04 -11.04
CA MET A 45 -4.29 2.86 -10.12
C MET A 45 -4.52 2.14 -8.79
N GLN A 46 -4.92 0.86 -8.83
CA GLN A 46 -5.11 0.07 -7.61
C GLN A 46 -3.81 -0.10 -6.81
N MET A 47 -2.69 -0.36 -7.49
CA MET A 47 -1.35 -0.43 -6.87
C MET A 47 -0.98 0.91 -6.21
N ALA A 48 -1.25 2.03 -6.86
CA ALA A 48 -0.97 3.37 -6.31
C ALA A 48 -1.82 3.67 -5.07
N ILE A 49 -3.11 3.29 -5.08
CA ILE A 49 -4.02 3.44 -3.93
C ILE A 49 -3.49 2.63 -2.73
N GLN A 50 -3.14 1.36 -2.96
CA GLN A 50 -2.63 0.48 -1.91
C GLN A 50 -1.29 0.99 -1.35
N TYR A 51 -0.39 1.43 -2.22
CA TYR A 51 0.90 2.00 -1.82
C TYR A 51 0.74 3.25 -0.95
N GLY A 52 -0.13 4.18 -1.36
CA GLY A 52 -0.43 5.39 -0.59
C GLY A 52 -1.07 5.08 0.77
N TYR A 53 -1.98 4.10 0.81
CA TYR A 53 -2.62 3.67 2.06
C TYR A 53 -1.60 3.06 3.03
N ARG A 54 -0.69 2.21 2.53
CA ARG A 54 0.40 1.64 3.33
C ARG A 54 1.30 2.73 3.92
N LEU A 55 1.77 3.66 3.09
CA LEU A 55 2.61 4.78 3.54
C LEU A 55 1.94 5.60 4.64
N ALA A 56 0.63 5.88 4.50
CA ALA A 56 -0.11 6.62 5.51
C ALA A 56 -0.19 5.86 6.83
N LEU A 57 -0.46 4.54 6.79
CA LEU A 57 -0.52 3.69 7.98
C LEU A 57 0.85 3.58 8.67
N GLU A 58 1.92 3.38 7.90
CA GLU A 58 3.31 3.34 8.41
C GLU A 58 3.69 4.67 9.07
N THR A 59 3.40 5.80 8.42
CA THR A 59 3.69 7.14 8.97
C THR A 59 2.94 7.39 10.29
N VAL A 60 1.67 6.96 10.37
CA VAL A 60 0.89 7.08 11.61
C VAL A 60 1.45 6.17 12.69
N ALA A 61 1.88 4.95 12.36
CA ALA A 61 2.52 4.04 13.31
C ALA A 61 3.82 4.62 13.89
N GLU A 62 4.69 5.16 13.03
CA GLU A 62 5.92 5.85 13.44
C GLU A 62 5.62 7.04 14.36
N THR A 63 4.59 7.84 14.05
CA THR A 63 4.18 8.99 14.87
C THR A 63 3.66 8.57 16.25
N LEU A 64 3.10 7.37 16.37
CA LEU A 64 2.64 6.81 17.65
C LEU A 64 3.79 6.22 18.50
N GLY A 65 5.03 6.26 18.01
CA GLY A 65 6.24 5.87 18.73
C GLY A 65 6.61 4.40 18.61
N GLU A 66 6.36 3.78 17.46
CA GLU A 66 6.85 2.43 17.12
C GLU A 66 8.24 2.42 16.50
#